data_AF-A0A087T219-F1
#
_entry.id   AF-A0A087T219-F1
#
_cell.length_a   1.000
_cell.length_b   1.000
_cell.length_c   1.000
_cell.angle_alpha   90.00
_cell.angle_beta   90.00
_cell.angle_gamma   90.00
#
_symmetry.space_group_name_H-M   'P 1'
#
loop_
_entity.id
_entity.type
_entity.pdbx_description
1 polymer ?
#
loop_
_entity_poly.entity_id
_entity_poly.type
_entity_poly.pdbx_seq_one_letter_code
_entity_poly.pdbx_strand_id
1 'polypeptide(L)'
;MTQALMNDWFENHFITEAWRHLNSVGLPDDSKIVRTVDNWSAHISLKVLVKDNVPILFFPPNCTCIIQPMDMGIVHALKCKYKVAF
;
A
#
# COMPACT_ATOMS: atom_id res chain seq x y z
N MET A 1 -1.73 7.65 12.33
CA MET A 1 -1.32 8.29 11.07
C MET A 1 -2.36 9.33 10.71
N THR A 2 -1.98 10.52 10.27
CA THR A 2 -2.94 11.56 9.81
C THR A 2 -3.10 11.49 8.30
N GLN A 3 -4.15 12.13 7.76
CA GLN A 3 -4.36 12.23 6.32
C GLN A 3 -3.17 12.89 5.60
N ALA A 4 -2.65 13.98 6.15
CA ALA A 4 -1.50 14.69 5.61
C ALA A 4 -0.24 13.81 5.54
N LEU A 5 0.07 13.09 6.63
CA LEU A 5 1.21 12.17 6.67
C LEU A 5 1.06 11.02 5.66
N MET A 6 -0.16 10.51 5.47
CA MET A 6 -0.40 9.41 4.56
C MET A 6 -0.28 9.86 3.10
N ASN A 7 -0.75 11.07 2.76
CA ASN A 7 -0.55 11.66 1.44
C ASN A 7 0.94 11.89 1.16
N ASP A 8 1.64 12.54 2.09
CA ASP A 8 3.09 12.78 1.98
C ASP A 8 3.87 11.47 1.78
N TRP A 9 3.58 10.46 2.60
CA TRP A 9 4.17 9.14 2.44
C TRP A 9 3.86 8.51 1.07
N PHE A 10 2.61 8.59 0.62
CA PHE A 10 2.24 8.00 -0.67
C PHE A 10 2.99 8.67 -1.82
N GLU A 11 3.03 9.99 -1.81
CA GLU A 11 3.58 10.79 -2.89
C GLU A 11 5.09 10.80 -2.95
N ASN A 12 5.75 10.87 -1.80
CA ASN A 12 7.18 11.14 -1.70
C ASN A 12 7.99 9.88 -1.34
N HIS A 13 7.32 8.82 -0.88
CA HIS A 13 7.98 7.56 -0.54
C HIS A 13 7.44 6.39 -1.37
N PHE A 14 6.14 6.10 -1.31
CA PHE A 14 5.60 4.89 -1.95
C PHE A 14 5.84 4.85 -3.46
N ILE A 15 5.50 5.92 -4.20
CA ILE A 15 5.65 5.93 -5.65
C ILE A 15 7.12 5.79 -6.06
N THR A 16 8.01 6.54 -5.41
CA THR A 16 9.45 6.50 -5.68
C THR A 16 10.03 5.11 -5.43
N GLU A 17 9.71 4.48 -4.30
CA GLU A 17 10.22 3.15 -3.98
C GLU A 17 9.60 2.05 -4.85
N ALA A 18 8.33 2.19 -5.25
CA ALA A 18 7.69 1.27 -6.18
C ALA A 18 8.41 1.26 -7.53
N TRP A 19 8.66 2.43 -8.13
CA TRP A 19 9.42 2.54 -9.38
C TRP A 19 10.86 2.03 -9.25
N ARG A 20 11.55 2.37 -8.15
CA ARG A 20 12.88 1.82 -7.86
C ARG A 20 12.88 0.30 -7.80
N HIS A 21 11.85 -0.29 -7.20
CA HIS A 21 11.71 -1.74 -7.14
C HIS A 21 11.44 -2.34 -8.53
N LEU A 22 10.52 -1.79 -9.32
CA LEU A 22 10.25 -2.27 -10.68
C LEU A 22 11.52 -2.27 -11.54
N ASN A 23 12.30 -1.18 -11.47
CA ASN A 23 13.57 -1.08 -12.18
C ASN A 23 14.59 -2.11 -11.69
N SER A 24 14.67 -2.36 -10.38
CA SER A 24 15.63 -3.32 -9.83
C SER A 24 15.30 -4.77 -10.15
N VAL A 25 14.03 -5.10 -10.38
CA VAL A 25 13.60 -6.42 -10.86
C VAL A 25 13.57 -6.51 -12.39
N GLY A 26 13.98 -5.47 -13.11
CA GLY A 26 14.08 -5.45 -14.57
C GLY A 26 12.75 -5.40 -15.30
N LEU A 27 11.71 -4.84 -14.68
CA LEU A 27 10.42 -4.62 -15.33
C LEU A 27 10.49 -3.41 -16.28
N PRO A 28 9.73 -3.43 -17.39
CA PRO A 28 9.70 -2.32 -18.35
C PRO A 28 9.29 -0.97 -17.72
N ASP A 29 9.79 0.13 -18.27
CA ASP A 29 9.45 1.49 -17.83
C ASP A 29 7.95 1.84 -17.98
N ASP A 30 7.23 1.14 -18.85
CA ASP A 30 5.78 1.31 -19.07
C ASP A 30 4.92 0.40 -18.18
N SER A 31 5.53 -0.27 -17.19
CA SER A 31 4.84 -1.08 -16.19
C SER A 31 3.83 -0.27 -15.40
N LYS A 32 2.72 -0.92 -15.00
CA LYS A 32 1.64 -0.27 -14.25
C LYS A 32 1.74 -0.62 -12.77
N ILE A 33 1.73 0.41 -11.94
CA ILE A 33 1.63 0.27 -10.48
C ILE A 33 0.18 0.49 -10.09
N VAL A 34 -0.36 -0.39 -9.25
CA VAL A 34 -1.69 -0.22 -8.66
C VAL A 34 -1.54 -0.33 -7.15
N ARG A 35 -2.06 0.65 -6.40
CA ARG A 35 -2.08 0.58 -4.94
C ARG A 35 -3.43 0.07 -4.47
N THR A 36 -3.43 -0.96 -3.63
CA THR A 36 -4.66 -1.48 -3.03
C THR A 36 -4.73 -1.06 -1.55
N VAL A 37 -5.85 -0.49 -1.10
CA VAL A 37 -6.03 0.06 0.26
C VAL A 37 -7.36 -0.32 0.88
N ASP A 38 -7.42 -0.32 2.21
CA ASP A 38 -8.66 -0.51 2.96
C ASP A 38 -9.56 0.74 2.92
N ASN A 39 -10.76 0.63 3.49
CA ASN A 39 -11.74 1.71 3.50
C ASN A 39 -11.58 2.65 4.71
N TRP A 40 -10.37 2.84 5.23
CA TRP A 40 -10.14 3.73 6.36
C TRP A 40 -10.29 5.21 5.97
N SER A 41 -10.81 6.04 6.88
CA SER A 41 -11.16 7.44 6.61
C SER A 41 -9.97 8.31 6.21
N ALA A 42 -8.76 7.99 6.69
CA ALA A 42 -7.56 8.70 6.26
C ALA A 42 -7.20 8.43 4.78
N HIS A 43 -7.74 7.38 4.16
CA HIS A 43 -7.60 7.10 2.73
C HIS A 43 -8.60 7.84 1.84
N ILE A 44 -9.51 8.64 2.41
CA ILE A 44 -10.44 9.44 1.62
C ILE A 44 -9.69 10.44 0.72
N SER A 45 -8.54 10.99 1.16
CA SER A 45 -7.73 11.89 0.31
C SER A 45 -7.10 11.18 -0.86
N LEU A 46 -6.76 9.90 -0.73
CA LEU A 46 -6.19 9.12 -1.82
C LEU A 46 -7.15 8.98 -2.99
N LYS A 47 -8.46 9.00 -2.74
CA LYS A 47 -9.47 8.96 -3.82
C LYS A 47 -9.33 10.13 -4.80
N VAL A 48 -8.78 11.24 -4.35
CA VAL A 48 -8.61 12.48 -5.14
C VAL A 48 -7.22 12.57 -5.77
N LEU A 49 -6.28 11.75 -5.30
CA LEU A 49 -4.86 11.94 -5.56
C LEU A 49 -4.36 10.95 -6.62
N VAL A 50 -4.32 11.41 -7.88
CA VAL A 50 -3.75 10.65 -9.01
C VAL A 50 -2.39 11.27 -9.34
N LYS A 51 -1.36 10.92 -8.55
CA LYS A 51 0.03 11.24 -8.88
C LYS A 51 0.61 10.08 -9.70
N ASP A 52 1.31 10.41 -10.79
CA ASP A 52 2.01 9.47 -11.68
C ASP A 52 1.15 8.33 -12.26
N ASN A 53 -0.16 8.57 -12.46
CA ASN A 53 -1.10 7.58 -13.00
C ASN A 53 -1.12 6.25 -12.22
N VAL A 54 -0.87 6.28 -10.90
CA VAL A 54 -0.98 5.10 -10.03
C VAL A 54 -2.41 5.01 -9.50
N PRO A 55 -3.30 4.16 -10.08
CA PRO A 55 -4.65 4.01 -9.58
C PRO A 55 -4.67 3.38 -8.19
N ILE A 56 -5.71 3.74 -7.44
CA ILE A 56 -5.94 3.26 -6.09
C ILE A 56 -7.22 2.42 -6.07
N LEU A 57 -7.08 1.15 -5.69
CA LEU A 57 -8.18 0.20 -5.57
C LEU A 57 -8.55 0.03 -4.10
N PHE A 58 -9.82 0.23 -3.80
CA PHE A 58 -10.36 0.01 -2.46
C PHE A 58 -10.89 -1.42 -2.34
N PHE A 59 -10.54 -2.10 -1.25
CA PHE A 59 -11.19 -3.38 -0.94
C PHE A 59 -12.65 -3.17 -0.51
N PRO A 60 -13.48 -4.23 -0.64
CA PRO A 60 -14.78 -4.23 0.00
C PRO A 60 -14.66 -3.93 1.50
N PRO A 61 -15.60 -3.18 2.08
CA PRO A 61 -15.56 -2.83 3.49
C PRO A 61 -15.57 -4.10 4.36
N ASN A 62 -14.82 -4.07 5.46
CA ASN A 62 -14.69 -5.17 6.43
C ASN A 62 -14.08 -6.48 5.90
N CYS A 63 -13.45 -6.46 4.72
CA CYS A 63 -12.78 -7.64 4.15
C CYS A 63 -11.25 -7.57 4.21
N THR A 64 -10.67 -6.48 4.72
CA THR A 64 -9.22 -6.23 4.71
C THR A 64 -8.44 -7.39 5.33
N CYS A 65 -8.84 -7.86 6.51
CA CYS A 65 -8.14 -8.92 7.21
C CYS A 65 -8.10 -10.28 6.48
N ILE A 66 -8.95 -10.49 5.46
CA ILE A 66 -9.05 -11.73 4.68
C ILE A 66 -8.50 -11.55 3.27
N ILE A 67 -8.63 -10.36 2.67
CA ILE A 67 -8.28 -10.17 1.26
C ILE A 67 -6.95 -9.44 1.12
N GLN A 68 -6.53 -8.63 2.11
CA GLN A 68 -5.31 -7.86 1.98
C GLN A 68 -4.06 -8.70 2.25
N PRO A 69 -3.15 -8.79 1.25
CA PRO A 69 -1.91 -9.56 1.40
C PRO A 69 -1.03 -9.06 2.55
N MET A 70 -1.10 -7.77 2.88
CA MET A 70 -0.33 -7.20 3.98
C MET A 70 -0.76 -7.77 5.34
N ASP A 71 -2.07 -7.86 5.59
CA ASP A 71 -2.62 -8.37 6.84
C ASP A 71 -2.39 -9.88 6.99
N MET A 72 -2.74 -10.65 5.96
CA MET A 72 -2.64 -12.12 6.00
C MET A 72 -1.22 -12.65 5.81
N GLY A 73 -0.36 -11.91 5.12
CA GLY A 73 1.02 -12.31 4.85
C GLY A 73 1.97 -11.70 5.87
N ILE A 74 2.45 -10.50 5.56
CA ILE A 74 3.59 -9.86 6.24
C ILE A 74 3.28 -9.61 7.71
N VAL A 75 2.15 -8.97 8.02
CA VAL A 75 1.77 -8.60 9.39
C VAL A 75 1.45 -9.84 10.22
N HIS A 76 0.74 -10.81 9.66
CA HIS A 76 0.47 -12.08 10.34
C HIS A 76 1.78 -12.81 10.72
N ALA A 77 2.67 -13.00 9.75
CA ALA A 77 3.95 -13.67 9.99
C ALA A 77 4.79 -12.94 11.05
N LEU A 78 4.83 -11.61 11.00
CA LEU A 78 5.50 -10.79 12.01
C LEU A 78 4.90 -11.00 13.41
N LYS A 79 3.57 -10.96 13.54
CA LYS A 79 2.87 -11.18 14.82
C LYS A 79 3.13 -12.57 15.39
N CYS A 80 3.14 -13.61 14.55
CA CYS A 80 3.44 -14.97 14.99
C CYS A 80 4.87 -15.08 15.54
N LYS A 81 5.86 -14.52 14.83
CA LYS A 81 7.25 -14.51 15.30
C LYS A 81 7.41 -13.71 16.60
N TYR A 82 6.78 -12.55 16.69
CA TYR A 82 6.83 -11.70 17.87
C TYR A 82 6.30 -12.42 19.12
N LYS A 83 5.15 -13.10 19.02
CA LYS A 83 4.53 -13.86 20.13
C LYS A 83 5.33 -15.08 20.59
N VAL A 84 6.21 -15.60 19.74
CA VAL A 84 7.11 -16.71 20.11
C VAL A 84 8.35 -16.16 20.81
N ALA A 85 8.80 -14.98 20.43
CA ALA A 85 10.00 -14.34 20.98
C ALA A 85 9.75 -13.63 22.32
N PHE A 86 8.52 -13.20 22.61
CA PHE A 86 8.11 -12.45 23.79
C PHE A 86 6.75 -12.91 24.29
#